data_AF-V6JU44-F1
#
_entry.id   AF-V6JU44-F1
#
_cell.length_a   1.000
_cell.length_b   1.000
_cell.length_c   1.000
_cell.angle_alpha   90.00
_cell.angle_beta   90.00
_cell.angle_gamma   90.00
#
_symmetry.space_group_name_H-M   'P 1'
#
loop_
_entity.id
_entity.type
_entity.pdbx_description
1 polymer ?
#
loop_
_entity_poly.entity_id
_entity_poly.type
_entity_poly.pdbx_seq_one_letter_code
_entity_poly.pdbx_strand_id
1 'polypeptide(L)'
;MTIAQLMQEQQVDALSLPLAPASLPMHVIIDRIITPEFWPCAACGCLGVTARVLDTEEGPRWLDLCWDHGMNVHQPSPGMPMTMEGIVAGLRAAAEAVGARLAILNDDDSRGDSHGRAGSLPPHG
;
A
#
# COMPACT_ATOMS: atom_id res chain seq x y z
N MET A 1 5.51 -8.89 12.26
CA MET A 1 5.69 -8.14 13.53
C MET A 1 4.37 -7.47 13.89
N THR A 2 4.05 -7.25 15.17
CA THR A 2 2.86 -6.46 15.56
C THR A 2 3.18 -4.98 15.69
N ILE A 3 2.17 -4.11 15.72
CA ILE A 3 2.36 -2.67 15.98
C ILE A 3 3.03 -2.45 17.34
N ALA A 4 2.57 -3.15 18.39
CA ALA A 4 3.16 -3.04 19.73
C ALA A 4 4.64 -3.44 19.74
N GLN A 5 5.03 -4.50 19.02
CA GLN A 5 6.43 -4.90 18.88
C GLN A 5 7.26 -3.83 18.16
N LEU A 6 6.75 -3.30 17.04
CA LEU A 6 7.42 -2.21 16.32
C LEU A 6 7.66 -1.00 17.22
N MET A 7 6.62 -0.56 17.96
CA MET A 7 6.73 0.59 18.85
C MET A 7 7.74 0.34 19.98
N GLN A 8 7.76 -0.86 20.54
CA GLN A 8 8.72 -1.23 21.58
C GLN A 8 10.16 -1.25 21.04
N GLU A 9 10.40 -1.86 19.87
CA GLU A 9 11.73 -1.94 19.25
C GLU A 9 12.28 -0.57 18.87
N GLN A 10 11.41 0.32 18.38
CA GLN A 10 11.77 1.66 17.92
C GLN A 10 11.64 2.73 19.02
N GLN A 11 11.31 2.32 20.25
CA GLN A 11 11.13 3.21 21.41
C GLN A 11 10.14 4.36 21.14
N VAL A 12 9.07 4.08 20.40
CA VAL A 12 8.04 5.05 20.06
C VAL A 12 7.06 5.15 21.22
N ASP A 13 7.01 6.33 21.85
CA ASP A 13 5.98 6.65 22.83
C ASP A 13 4.63 6.91 22.13
N ALA A 14 3.61 6.13 22.48
CA ALA A 14 2.27 6.26 21.91
C ALA A 14 1.65 7.64 22.16
N LEU A 15 1.94 8.27 23.31
CA LEU A 15 1.37 9.56 23.69
C LEU A 15 2.04 10.74 22.94
N SER A 16 3.23 10.52 22.40
CA SER A 16 3.95 11.48 21.55
C SER A 16 3.38 11.59 20.13
N LEU A 17 2.53 10.65 19.73
CA LEU A 17 1.94 10.61 18.40
C LEU A 17 0.87 11.70 18.21
N PRO A 18 0.66 12.19 16.97
CA PRO A 18 -0.38 13.16 16.67
C PRO A 18 -1.77 12.63 17.05
N LEU A 19 -2.64 13.51 17.55
CA LEU A 19 -4.04 13.17 17.83
C LEU A 19 -4.78 12.83 16.55
N ALA A 20 -5.56 11.74 16.59
CA ALA A 20 -6.52 11.41 15.56
C ALA A 20 -7.95 11.84 15.98
N PRO A 21 -8.86 12.08 15.02
CA PRO A 21 -10.26 12.30 15.34
C PRO A 21 -10.87 11.10 16.09
N ALA A 22 -11.78 11.36 17.03
CA ALA A 22 -12.47 10.33 17.80
C ALA A 22 -13.35 9.39 16.95
N SER A 23 -13.79 9.86 15.77
CA SER A 23 -14.51 9.08 14.78
C SER A 23 -13.73 9.11 13.48
N LEU A 24 -13.42 7.92 12.96
CA LEU A 24 -12.54 7.73 11.81
C LEU A 24 -13.29 7.01 10.69
N PRO A 25 -14.16 7.71 9.96
CA PRO A 25 -14.68 7.16 8.73
C PRO A 25 -13.53 6.95 7.74
N MET A 26 -13.62 5.91 6.91
CA MET A 26 -12.58 5.52 5.94
C MET A 26 -12.04 6.68 5.10
N HIS A 27 -12.90 7.63 4.71
CA HIS A 27 -12.46 8.78 3.92
C HIS A 27 -11.44 9.66 4.64
N VAL A 28 -11.51 9.82 5.97
CA VAL A 28 -10.52 10.60 6.74
C VAL A 28 -9.15 9.93 6.72
N ILE A 29 -9.11 8.60 6.75
CA ILE A 29 -7.86 7.84 6.65
C ILE A 29 -7.27 8.00 5.24
N ILE A 30 -8.11 7.88 4.21
CA ILE A 30 -7.70 8.08 2.81
C ILE A 30 -7.16 9.50 2.62
N ASP A 31 -7.90 10.50 3.10
CA ASP A 31 -7.50 11.91 3.02
C ASP A 31 -6.14 12.13 3.68
N ARG A 32 -5.89 11.54 4.86
CA ARG A 32 -4.58 11.63 5.51
C ARG A 32 -3.44 11.03 4.67
N ILE A 33 -3.71 9.94 3.94
CA ILE A 33 -2.73 9.27 3.08
C ILE A 33 -2.45 10.08 1.81
N ILE A 34 -3.47 10.68 1.19
CA ILE A 34 -3.34 11.38 -0.10
C ILE A 34 -3.05 12.88 0.02
N THR A 35 -3.28 13.48 1.18
CA THR A 35 -3.01 14.91 1.41
C THR A 35 -1.50 15.13 1.46
N PRO A 36 -0.95 16.11 0.70
CA PRO A 36 0.50 16.29 0.51
C PRO A 36 1.25 16.84 1.73
N GLU A 37 0.76 16.61 2.94
CA GLU A 37 1.45 16.93 4.18
C GLU A 37 2.47 15.83 4.49
N PHE A 38 3.71 16.22 4.79
CA PHE A 38 4.75 15.27 5.16
C PHE A 38 4.46 14.75 6.57
N TRP A 39 3.96 13.51 6.66
CA TRP A 39 3.82 12.80 7.93
C TRP A 39 5.06 11.90 8.14
N PRO A 40 5.95 12.21 9.09
CA PRO A 40 7.10 11.36 9.34
C PRO A 40 6.66 9.99 9.86
N CYS A 41 7.34 8.95 9.41
CA CYS A 41 7.19 7.61 9.94
C CYS A 41 7.52 7.63 11.44
N ALA A 42 6.59 7.19 12.28
CA ALA A 42 6.78 7.17 13.73
C ALA A 42 8.00 6.35 14.17
N ALA A 43 8.37 5.32 13.39
CA ALA A 43 9.49 4.44 13.69
C ALA A 43 10.87 5.01 13.30
N CYS A 44 11.00 5.64 12.15
CA CYS A 44 12.32 6.04 11.61
C CYS A 44 12.42 7.48 11.10
N GLY A 45 11.34 8.25 11.12
CA GLY A 45 11.30 9.63 10.63
C GLY A 45 11.29 9.80 9.10
N CYS A 46 11.47 8.74 8.31
CA CYS A 46 11.32 8.78 6.86
C CYS A 46 9.90 9.16 6.42
N LEU A 47 9.69 9.43 5.14
CA LEU A 47 8.35 9.73 4.59
C LEU A 47 7.34 8.62 4.93
N GLY A 48 6.29 8.98 5.66
CA GLY A 48 5.13 8.13 5.89
C GLY A 48 4.26 8.06 4.63
N VAL A 49 3.84 6.85 4.27
CA VAL A 49 2.98 6.57 3.11
C VAL A 49 1.75 5.75 3.49
N THR A 50 1.62 5.41 4.76
CA THR A 50 0.47 4.72 5.34
C THR A 50 0.04 5.45 6.60
N ALA A 51 -1.27 5.45 6.87
CA ALA A 51 -1.83 5.99 8.09
C ALA A 51 -2.65 4.91 8.79
N ARG A 52 -2.41 4.73 10.09
CA ARG A 52 -3.18 3.86 10.98
C ARG A 52 -3.61 4.63 12.21
N VAL A 53 -4.58 4.10 12.93
CA VAL A 53 -5.01 4.67 14.21
C VAL A 53 -4.70 3.68 15.32
N LEU A 54 -4.11 4.22 16.39
CA LEU A 54 -3.87 3.51 17.64
C LEU A 54 -4.79 4.11 18.71
N ASP A 55 -5.61 3.29 19.33
CA ASP A 55 -6.38 3.70 20.50
C ASP A 55 -5.46 3.76 21.73
N THR A 56 -5.45 4.90 22.42
CA THR A 56 -4.71 5.11 23.67
C THR A 56 -5.66 5.56 24.77
N GLU A 57 -5.18 5.55 26.02
CA GLU A 57 -5.97 6.03 27.17
C GLU A 57 -6.38 7.51 27.04
N GLU A 58 -5.61 8.31 26.32
CA GLU A 58 -5.90 9.73 26.06
C GLU A 58 -6.67 9.96 24.74
N GLY A 59 -7.12 8.89 24.09
CA GLY A 59 -7.82 8.94 22.81
C GLY A 59 -7.00 8.43 21.62
N PRO A 60 -7.57 8.43 20.42
CA PRO A 60 -6.95 7.84 19.25
C PRO A 60 -5.78 8.69 18.74
N ARG A 61 -4.74 8.02 18.27
CA ARG A 61 -3.50 8.62 17.77
C ARG A 61 -3.18 8.15 16.37
N TRP A 62 -2.66 9.04 15.55
CA TRP A 62 -2.17 8.70 14.21
C TRP A 62 -0.82 7.99 14.32
N LEU A 63 -0.75 6.83 13.67
CA LEU A 63 0.48 6.09 13.46
C LEU A 63 0.78 6.10 11.97
N ASP A 64 1.58 7.07 11.54
CA ASP A 64 2.05 7.17 10.17
C ASP A 64 3.32 6.32 10.01
N LEU A 65 3.38 5.47 8.98
CA LEU A 65 4.51 4.58 8.73
C LEU A 65 5.00 4.69 7.29
N CYS A 66 6.33 4.59 7.10
CA CYS A 66 6.90 4.40 5.78
C CYS A 66 6.49 3.02 5.23
N TRP A 67 6.73 2.80 3.93
CA TRP A 67 6.34 1.56 3.26
C TRP A 67 6.85 0.30 3.98
N ASP A 68 8.14 0.27 4.30
CA ASP A 68 8.78 -0.90 4.91
C ASP A 68 8.20 -1.24 6.29
N HIS A 69 8.07 -0.24 7.17
CA HIS A 69 7.47 -0.45 8.49
C HIS A 69 5.98 -0.76 8.39
N GLY A 70 5.26 -0.13 7.46
CA GLY A 70 3.84 -0.38 7.22
C GLY A 70 3.56 -1.81 6.74
N MET A 71 4.44 -2.35 5.89
CA MET A 71 4.38 -3.73 5.41
C MET A 71 4.78 -4.74 6.48
N ASN A 72 5.77 -4.44 7.32
CA ASN A 72 6.21 -5.33 8.40
C ASN A 72 5.14 -5.59 9.47
N VAL A 73 4.23 -4.63 9.66
CA VAL A 73 3.08 -4.74 10.57
C VAL A 73 1.76 -5.03 9.85
N HIS A 74 1.79 -5.15 8.52
CA HIS A 74 0.59 -5.45 7.75
C HIS A 74 0.09 -6.86 8.10
N GLN A 75 -1.17 -6.92 8.52
CA GLN A 75 -1.90 -8.17 8.66
C GLN A 75 -2.94 -8.25 7.54
N PRO A 76 -2.94 -9.32 6.76
CA PRO A 76 -3.96 -9.58 5.75
C PRO A 76 -5.33 -9.63 6.42
N SER A 77 -6.34 -9.06 5.77
CA SER A 77 -7.71 -9.19 6.25
C SER A 77 -8.17 -10.66 6.22
N PRO A 78 -9.01 -11.10 7.16
CA PRO A 78 -9.58 -12.44 7.13
C PRO A 78 -10.24 -12.74 5.77
N GLY A 79 -9.88 -13.86 5.15
CA GLY A 79 -10.39 -14.26 3.83
C GLY A 79 -9.63 -13.69 2.64
N MET A 80 -8.63 -12.83 2.84
CA MET A 80 -7.76 -12.40 1.75
C MET A 80 -6.81 -13.54 1.31
N PRO A 81 -6.67 -13.78 0.00
CA PRO A 81 -5.73 -14.78 -0.49
C PRO A 81 -4.29 -14.36 -0.19
N MET A 82 -3.52 -15.30 0.37
CA MET A 82 -2.13 -15.10 0.77
C MET A 82 -1.12 -15.73 -0.18
N THR A 83 -1.60 -16.37 -1.24
CA THR A 83 -0.76 -16.97 -2.27
C THR A 83 -1.05 -16.34 -3.62
N MET A 84 -0.06 -16.36 -4.51
CA MET A 84 -0.21 -15.86 -5.86
C MET A 84 -1.35 -16.60 -6.58
N GLU A 85 -1.48 -17.92 -6.40
CA GLU A 85 -2.57 -18.71 -6.98
C GLU A 85 -3.93 -18.22 -6.51
N GLY A 86 -4.09 -17.94 -5.21
CA GLY A 86 -5.33 -17.43 -4.65
C GLY A 86 -5.67 -16.01 -5.15
N ILE A 87 -4.67 -15.13 -5.26
CA ILE A 87 -4.83 -13.78 -5.79
C ILE A 87 -5.29 -13.85 -7.26
N VAL A 88 -4.59 -14.66 -8.06
CA VAL A 88 -4.90 -14.87 -9.48
C VAL A 88 -6.30 -15.47 -9.66
N ALA A 89 -6.68 -16.47 -8.86
CA ALA A 89 -8.00 -17.07 -8.91
C ALA A 89 -9.10 -16.04 -8.58
N GLY A 90 -8.88 -15.24 -7.54
CA GLY A 90 -9.80 -14.15 -7.16
C GLY A 90 -9.96 -13.10 -8.24
N LEU A 91 -8.85 -12.67 -8.86
CA LEU A 91 -8.88 -11.72 -9.98
C LEU A 91 -9.62 -12.28 -11.19
N ARG A 92 -9.38 -13.55 -11.55
CA ARG A 92 -10.10 -14.21 -12.66
C ARG A 92 -11.60 -14.27 -12.40
N ALA A 93 -12.00 -14.71 -11.20
CA ALA A 93 -13.41 -14.78 -10.82
C ALA A 93 -14.09 -13.41 -10.86
N ALA A 94 -13.41 -12.36 -10.37
CA ALA A 94 -13.91 -11.00 -10.42
C ALA A 94 -14.05 -10.49 -11.87
N ALA A 95 -13.05 -10.77 -12.73
CA ALA A 95 -13.09 -10.39 -14.13
C ALA A 95 -14.23 -11.08 -14.89
N GLU A 96 -14.44 -12.38 -14.65
CA GLU A 96 -15.58 -13.13 -15.21
C GLU A 96 -16.92 -12.54 -14.77
N ALA A 97 -17.07 -12.19 -13.49
CA ALA A 97 -18.30 -11.63 -12.94
C ALA A 97 -18.69 -10.29 -13.58
N VAL A 98 -17.72 -9.51 -14.06
CA VAL A 98 -17.96 -8.22 -14.71
C VAL A 98 -17.77 -8.26 -16.23
N GLY A 99 -17.50 -9.43 -16.81
CA GLY A 99 -17.23 -9.59 -18.24
C GLY A 99 -15.95 -8.88 -18.71
N ALA A 100 -15.00 -8.62 -17.81
CA ALA A 100 -13.72 -8.00 -18.13
C ALA A 100 -12.72 -9.04 -18.64
N ARG A 101 -11.84 -8.61 -19.56
CA ARG A 101 -10.67 -9.41 -19.95
C ARG A 101 -9.54 -9.13 -18.97
N LEU A 102 -9.08 -10.16 -18.28
CA LEU A 102 -7.89 -10.12 -17.42
C LEU A 102 -6.68 -10.71 -18.14
N ALA A 103 -5.57 -9.98 -18.14
CA ALA A 103 -4.26 -10.49 -18.52
C ALA A 103 -3.32 -10.37 -17.31
N ILE A 104 -2.63 -11.45 -16.97
CA ILE A 104 -1.66 -11.50 -15.87
C ILE A 104 -0.30 -11.60 -16.53
N LEU A 105 0.51 -10.57 -16.38
CA LEU A 105 1.84 -10.48 -16.98
C LEU A 105 2.85 -11.08 -16.02
N ASN A 106 3.72 -11.96 -16.52
CA ASN A 106 4.91 -12.36 -15.80
C ASN A 106 6.14 -11.61 -16.37
N ASP A 107 7.22 -11.54 -15.59
CA ASP A 107 8.45 -10.84 -16.01
C ASP A 107 9.05 -11.40 -17.32
N ASP A 108 8.76 -12.67 -17.65
CA ASP A 108 9.18 -13.30 -18.91
C ASP A 108 8.41 -12.78 -20.13
N ASP A 109 7.16 -12.33 -19.96
CA ASP A 109 6.34 -11.79 -21.05
C ASP A 109 6.77 -10.37 -21.46
N SER A 110 7.55 -9.68 -20.60
CA SER A 110 8.03 -8.32 -20.84
C SER A 110 9.28 -8.25 -21.72
N ARG A 111 9.92 -9.40 -22.01
CA ARG A 111 11.15 -9.48 -22.82
C ARG A 111 10.90 -9.64 -24.32
N GLY A 112 9.65 -9.72 -24.75
CA GLY A 112 9.26 -10.07 -26.11
C GLY A 112 8.70 -8.93 -26.96
N ASP A 113 9.23 -7.70 -26.90
CA ASP A 113 8.77 -6.65 -27.85
C ASP A 113 9.78 -5.51 -28.10
N SER A 114 11.08 -5.81 -28.18
CA SER A 114 12.11 -4.81 -28.54
C SER A 114 12.95 -5.16 -29.78
N HIS A 115 12.52 -6.11 -30.62
CA HIS A 115 13.15 -6.36 -31.92
C HIS A 115 12.11 -6.42 -33.04
N GLY A 116 11.91 -5.29 -33.74
CA GLY A 116 11.27 -5.34 -35.06
C GLY A 116 10.54 -4.09 -35.55
N ARG A 117 11.24 -2.96 -35.74
CA ARG A 117 11.11 -2.12 -36.95
C ARG A 117 12.12 -0.97 -36.91
N ALA A 118 13.27 -1.22 -37.52
CA ALA A 118 14.12 -0.17 -38.04
C ALA A 118 13.30 0.69 -39.02
N GLY A 119 13.47 2.00 -38.91
CA GLY A 119 12.72 2.99 -39.67
C GLY A 119 12.91 2.85 -41.18
N SER A 120 11.84 3.16 -41.90
CA SER A 120 11.90 3.58 -43.30
C SER A 120 10.90 4.70 -43.46
N LEU A 121 11.38 5.93 -43.36
CA LEU A 121 10.69 7.12 -43.87
C LEU A 121 10.98 7.23 -45.38
N PRO A 122 10.03 7.73 -46.19
CA PRO A 122 10.07 7.63 -47.64
C PRO A 122 10.98 8.71 -48.27
N PRO A 123 11.47 8.50 -49.51
CA PRO A 123 12.11 9.57 -50.26
C PRO A 123 11.04 10.56 -50.76
N HIS A 124 11.21 11.83 -50.40
CA HIS A 124 10.51 12.94 -51.04
C HIS A 124 11.07 13.12 -52.47
N GLY A 125 10.18 13.04 -53.45
CA GLY A 125 10.39 13.51 -54.82
C GLY A 125 9.31 14.54 -55.16
#